data_AF-A0A7C9CRG3-F1
#
_entry.id   AF-A0A7C9CRG3-F1
#
_cell.length_a   1.000
_cell.length_b   1.000
_cell.length_c   1.000
_cell.angle_alpha   90.00
_cell.angle_beta   90.00
_cell.angle_gamma   90.00
#
_symmetry.space_group_name_H-M   'P 1'
#
loop_
_entity.id
_entity.type
_entity.pdbx_description
1 polymer ?
#
loop_
_entity_poly.entity_id
_entity_poly.type
_entity_poly.pdbx_seq_one_letter_code
_entity_poly.pdbx_strand_id
1 'polypeptide(L)'
;MSDTNNKDRLDMADLAANLPAAAAALSPEDRAGLVNALKNKLQNLAGEHSDVLESLTPNVRKRVEVLRELQGQHDELEAKFFEERAALEAKYQKLYEPLYSKRYEIVN
;
A
#
# COMPACT_ATOMS: atom_id res chain seq x y z
N MET A 1 27.23 -7.59 5.49
CA MET A 1 26.59 -7.30 6.79
C MET A 1 25.66 -6.13 6.50
N SER A 2 24.35 -6.29 6.34
CA SER A 2 23.45 -7.19 7.05
C SER A 2 22.22 -7.49 6.21
N ASP A 3 21.68 -8.70 6.38
CA ASP A 3 20.52 -9.25 5.69
C ASP A 3 19.24 -8.42 5.89
N THR A 4 18.60 -8.02 4.78
CA THR A 4 17.18 -7.62 4.75
C THR A 4 16.38 -8.58 3.88
N ASN A 5 16.60 -9.88 4.07
CA ASN A 5 15.80 -10.93 3.47
C ASN A 5 15.00 -11.67 4.55
N ASN A 6 14.11 -10.97 5.27
CA ASN A 6 13.03 -11.58 6.08
C ASN A 6 12.16 -10.49 6.76
N LYS A 7 11.19 -9.88 6.07
CA LYS A 7 10.12 -9.14 6.78
C LYS A 7 8.87 -8.83 5.97
N ASP A 8 8.28 -9.86 5.36
CA ASP A 8 6.83 -9.87 5.11
C ASP A 8 6.31 -11.31 4.98
N ARG A 9 6.79 -12.20 5.86
CA ARG A 9 5.96 -13.37 6.20
C ARG A 9 4.77 -12.81 6.97
N LEU A 10 3.61 -12.74 6.31
CA LEU A 10 2.33 -12.50 6.96
C LEU A 10 2.22 -13.47 8.14
N ASP A 11 2.36 -12.98 9.37
CA ASP A 11 2.22 -13.77 10.58
C ASP A 11 0.73 -14.01 10.84
N MET A 12 0.22 -15.08 10.24
CA MET A 12 -1.19 -15.48 10.24
C MET A 12 -1.65 -16.13 11.54
N ALA A 13 -0.82 -16.10 12.60
CA ALA A 13 -1.09 -16.75 13.88
C ALA A 13 -2.25 -16.09 14.65
N ASP A 14 -2.49 -14.78 14.43
CA ASP A 14 -3.44 -13.98 15.21
C ASP A 14 -4.70 -13.55 14.43
N LEU A 15 -4.97 -14.18 13.29
CA LEU A 15 -6.10 -13.80 12.43
C LEU A 15 -7.46 -14.07 13.10
N ALA A 16 -7.52 -15.07 13.99
CA ALA A 16 -8.73 -15.41 14.74
C ALA A 16 -9.11 -14.33 15.76
N ALA A 17 -8.14 -13.65 16.36
CA ALA A 17 -8.36 -12.61 17.37
C ALA A 17 -8.85 -11.29 16.75
N ASN A 18 -8.42 -11.00 15.51
CA ASN A 18 -8.66 -9.71 14.84
C ASN A 18 -9.81 -9.73 13.81
N LEU A 19 -10.74 -10.69 13.93
CA LEU A 19 -11.90 -10.75 13.05
C LEU A 19 -12.86 -9.56 13.28
N PRO A 20 -13.52 -9.07 12.21
CA PRO A 20 -14.44 -7.94 12.34
C PRO A 20 -15.61 -8.28 13.25
N ALA A 21 -16.20 -7.26 13.90
CA ALA A 21 -17.32 -7.42 14.83
C ALA A 21 -18.51 -8.19 14.23
N ALA A 22 -18.71 -8.11 12.91
CA ALA A 22 -19.74 -8.87 12.19
C ALA A 22 -19.54 -10.41 12.29
N ALA A 23 -18.32 -10.89 12.50
CA ALA A 23 -18.00 -12.30 12.68
C ALA A 23 -18.26 -12.79 14.13
N ALA A 24 -18.57 -11.90 15.07
CA ALA A 24 -18.90 -12.26 16.46
C ALA A 24 -20.27 -12.94 16.60
N ALA A 25 -21.15 -12.79 15.60
CA ALA A 25 -22.45 -13.46 15.53
C ALA A 25 -22.38 -14.90 14.98
N LEU A 26 -21.20 -15.34 14.52
CA LEU A 26 -20.97 -16.69 14.01
C LEU A 26 -20.75 -17.69 15.15
N SER A 27 -21.09 -18.95 14.90
CA SER A 27 -20.70 -20.04 15.79
C SER A 27 -19.17 -20.16 15.85
N PRO A 28 -18.59 -20.71 16.94
CA PRO A 28 -17.16 -20.99 17.02
C PRO A 28 -16.63 -21.78 15.82
N GLU A 29 -17.43 -22.73 15.33
CA GLU A 29 -17.13 -23.58 14.18
C GLU A 29 -17.10 -22.79 12.87
N ASP A 30 -18.11 -21.95 12.63
CA ASP A 30 -18.20 -21.10 11.43
C ASP A 30 -17.09 -20.04 11.43
N ARG A 31 -16.75 -19.50 12.61
CA ARG A 31 -15.63 -18.57 12.80
C ARG A 31 -14.30 -19.24 12.45
N ALA A 32 -14.07 -20.48 12.90
CA ALA A 32 -12.88 -21.24 12.55
C ALA A 32 -12.81 -21.56 11.05
N GLY A 33 -13.95 -21.91 10.44
CA GLY A 33 -14.08 -22.12 9.00
C GLY A 33 -13.70 -20.88 8.18
N LEU A 34 -14.17 -19.70 8.59
CA LEU A 34 -13.85 -18.43 7.95
C LEU A 34 -12.36 -18.08 8.04
N VAL A 35 -11.74 -18.24 9.22
CA VAL A 35 -10.29 -18.01 9.41
C VAL A 35 -9.47 -18.92 8.50
N ASN A 36 -9.84 -20.20 8.41
CA ASN A 36 -9.17 -21.14 7.53
C ASN A 36 -9.33 -20.79 6.05
N ALA A 37 -10.52 -20.37 5.62
CA ALA A 37 -10.77 -19.91 4.25
C ALA A 37 -9.94 -18.66 3.91
N LEU A 38 -9.87 -17.69 4.84
CA LEU A 38 -9.04 -16.50 4.70
C LEU A 38 -7.54 -16.85 4.64
N LYS A 39 -7.08 -17.76 5.51
CA LYS A 39 -5.70 -18.23 5.52
C LYS A 39 -5.32 -18.89 4.19
N ASN A 40 -6.16 -19.79 3.68
CA ASN A 40 -5.92 -20.45 2.39
C ASN A 40 -5.88 -19.45 1.23
N LYS A 41 -6.80 -18.48 1.22
CA LYS A 41 -6.84 -17.44 0.18
C LYS A 41 -5.59 -16.55 0.23
N LEU A 42 -5.18 -16.13 1.42
CA LEU A 42 -3.97 -15.31 1.61
C LEU A 42 -2.70 -16.08 1.27
N GLN A 43 -2.61 -17.38 1.57
CA GLN A 43 -1.51 -18.24 1.15
C GLN A 43 -1.43 -18.36 -0.38
N ASN A 44 -2.56 -18.51 -1.06
CA ASN A 44 -2.61 -18.54 -2.52
C ASN A 44 -2.16 -17.20 -3.13
N LEU A 45 -2.66 -16.06 -2.61
CA LEU A 45 -2.25 -14.74 -3.09
C LEU A 45 -0.76 -14.45 -2.84
N ALA A 46 -0.22 -14.85 -1.69
CA ALA A 46 1.19 -14.68 -1.37
C ALA A 46 2.09 -15.55 -2.29
N GLY A 47 1.63 -16.75 -2.68
CA GLY A 47 2.34 -17.65 -3.59
C GLY A 47 2.42 -17.13 -5.03
N GLU A 48 1.33 -16.58 -5.58
CA GLU A 48 1.29 -16.14 -6.99
C GLU A 48 2.24 -14.97 -7.31
N HIS A 49 2.58 -14.13 -6.34
CA HIS A 49 3.51 -13.00 -6.54
C HIS A 49 4.98 -13.33 -6.22
N SER A 50 5.23 -14.39 -5.44
CA SER A 50 6.58 -14.83 -5.06
C SER A 50 7.38 -15.41 -6.25
N ASP A 51 6.69 -15.95 -7.25
CA ASP A 51 7.33 -16.77 -8.29
C ASP A 51 7.80 -15.99 -9.52
N VAL A 52 7.36 -14.74 -9.72
CA VAL A 52 7.65 -14.05 -10.99
C VAL A 52 9.15 -13.77 -11.11
N LEU A 53 9.78 -13.15 -10.10
CA LEU A 53 11.24 -12.92 -10.12
C LEU A 53 12.02 -14.23 -10.09
N GLU A 54 11.52 -15.24 -9.37
CA GLU A 54 12.18 -16.53 -9.22
C GLU A 54 12.16 -17.37 -10.50
N SER A 55 11.10 -17.22 -11.31
CA SER A 55 10.94 -17.87 -12.61
C SER A 55 11.78 -17.24 -13.74
N LEU A 56 12.37 -16.05 -13.53
CA LEU A 56 13.18 -15.39 -14.55
C LEU A 56 14.58 -16.02 -14.64
N THR A 57 15.09 -16.08 -15.88
CA THR A 57 16.49 -16.45 -16.13
C THR A 57 17.45 -15.44 -15.48
N PRO A 58 18.66 -15.85 -15.06
CA PRO A 58 19.57 -14.98 -14.29
C PRO A 58 19.86 -13.62 -14.94
N ASN A 59 20.01 -13.60 -16.27
CA ASN A 59 20.24 -12.35 -17.02
C ASN A 59 19.02 -11.42 -16.96
N VAL A 60 17.80 -11.97 -17.13
CA VAL A 60 16.57 -11.17 -17.03
C VAL A 60 16.39 -10.65 -15.60
N ARG A 61 16.60 -11.50 -14.58
CA ARG A 61 16.50 -11.11 -13.17
C ARG A 61 17.40 -9.92 -12.83
N LYS A 62 18.68 -9.99 -13.21
CA LYS A 62 19.65 -8.90 -12.96
C LYS A 62 19.20 -7.57 -13.59
N ARG A 63 18.61 -7.60 -14.79
CA ARG A 63 18.06 -6.38 -15.42
C ARG A 63 16.87 -5.83 -14.65
N VAL A 64 15.96 -6.70 -14.19
CA VAL A 64 14.80 -6.29 -13.39
C VAL A 64 15.23 -5.69 -12.05
N GLU A 65 16.25 -6.25 -11.40
CA GLU A 65 16.80 -5.68 -10.16
C GLU A 65 17.31 -4.25 -10.35
N VAL A 66 18.09 -4.00 -11.41
CA VAL A 66 18.56 -2.64 -11.74
C VAL A 66 17.40 -1.70 -12.08
N LEU A 67 16.38 -2.18 -12.81
CA LEU A 67 15.19 -1.38 -13.09
C LEU A 67 14.40 -1.02 -11.83
N ARG A 68 14.34 -1.92 -10.84
CA ARG A 68 13.71 -1.63 -9.55
C ARG A 68 14.46 -0.57 -8.76
N GLU A 69 15.79 -0.59 -8.81
CA GLU A 69 16.62 0.46 -8.19
C GLU A 69 16.38 1.82 -8.86
N LEU A 70 16.36 1.86 -10.19
CA LEU A 70 16.04 3.08 -10.95
C LEU A 70 14.63 3.59 -10.65
N GLN A 71 13.65 2.69 -10.48
CA GLN A 71 12.31 3.07 -10.06
C GLN A 71 12.32 3.70 -8.67
N GLY A 72 13.09 3.16 -7.73
CA GLY A 72 13.24 3.77 -6.39
C GLY A 72 13.79 5.20 -6.46
N GLN A 73 14.80 5.45 -7.29
CA GLN A 73 15.34 6.80 -7.51
C GLN A 73 14.30 7.74 -8.14
N HIS A 74 13.47 7.23 -9.06
CA HIS A 74 12.36 7.99 -9.63
C HIS A 74 11.32 8.35 -8.55
N ASP A 75 10.93 7.38 -7.72
CA ASP A 75 9.92 7.57 -6.66
C ASP A 75 10.38 8.62 -5.63
N GLU A 76 11.68 8.67 -5.31
CA GLU A 76 12.26 9.72 -4.46
C GLU A 76 12.12 11.12 -5.07
N LEU A 77 12.30 11.26 -6.39
CA LEU A 77 12.10 12.53 -7.08
C LEU A 77 10.62 12.91 -7.14
N GLU A 78 9.75 11.94 -7.38
CA GLU A 78 8.31 12.14 -7.42
C GLU A 78 7.77 12.58 -6.04
N ALA A 79 8.29 12.01 -4.94
CA ALA A 79 7.95 12.45 -3.60
C ALA A 79 8.26 13.93 -3.35
N LYS A 80 9.45 14.40 -3.77
CA LYS A 80 9.83 15.82 -3.68
C LYS A 80 8.93 16.70 -4.54
N PHE A 81 8.60 16.24 -5.75
CA PHE A 81 7.67 16.94 -6.63
C PHE A 81 6.30 17.14 -5.98
N PHE A 82 5.75 16.10 -5.32
CA PHE A 82 4.47 16.23 -4.63
C PHE A 82 4.52 17.15 -3.42
N GLU A 83 5.62 17.16 -2.67
CA GLU A 83 5.84 18.10 -1.57
C GLU A 83 5.85 19.55 -2.08
N GLU A 84 6.63 19.84 -3.11
CA GLU A 84 6.71 21.17 -3.72
C GLU A 84 5.37 21.60 -4.32
N ARG A 85 4.66 20.68 -4.98
CA ARG A 85 3.33 20.94 -5.52
C ARG A 85 2.32 21.26 -4.42
N ALA A 86 2.31 20.51 -3.33
CA ALA A 86 1.41 20.76 -2.20
C ALA A 86 1.67 22.13 -1.55
N ALA A 87 2.94 22.50 -1.38
CA ALA A 87 3.32 23.84 -0.88
C ALA A 87 2.86 24.96 -1.83
N LEU A 88 2.99 24.74 -3.15
CA LEU A 88 2.54 25.67 -4.17
C LEU A 88 1.02 25.81 -4.18
N GLU A 89 0.28 24.70 -4.13
CA GLU A 89 -1.18 24.67 -4.05
C GLU A 89 -1.67 25.42 -2.80
N ALA A 90 -1.06 25.16 -1.64
CA ALA A 90 -1.39 25.85 -0.40
C ALA A 90 -1.14 27.36 -0.47
N LYS A 91 -0.05 27.78 -1.14
CA LYS A 91 0.24 29.21 -1.38
C LYS A 91 -0.86 29.85 -2.22
N TYR A 92 -1.21 29.27 -3.35
CA TYR A 92 -2.22 29.86 -4.25
C TYR A 92 -3.62 29.78 -3.66
N GLN A 93 -3.95 28.75 -2.89
CA GLN A 93 -5.23 28.67 -2.18
C GLN A 93 -5.42 29.86 -1.22
N LYS A 94 -4.38 30.28 -0.50
CA LYS A 94 -4.42 31.49 0.33
C LYS A 94 -4.59 32.77 -0.49
N LEU A 95 -3.99 32.85 -1.67
CA LEU A 95 -4.16 34.00 -2.57
C LEU A 95 -5.56 34.07 -3.17
N TYR A 96 -6.23 32.93 -3.34
CA TYR A 96 -7.60 32.87 -3.84
C TYR A 96 -8.67 33.13 -2.76
N GLU A 97 -8.35 32.91 -1.49
CA GLU A 97 -9.29 33.07 -0.37
C GLU A 97 -10.01 34.44 -0.36
N PRO A 98 -9.32 35.59 -0.52
CA PRO A 98 -10.02 36.89 -0.57
C PRO A 98 -10.95 37.04 -1.78
N LEU A 99 -10.64 36.38 -2.90
CA LEU A 99 -11.50 36.40 -4.08
C LEU A 99 -12.78 35.62 -3.84
N TYR A 100 -12.68 34.47 -3.15
CA TYR A 100 -13.85 33.68 -2.76
C TYR A 100 -14.73 34.43 -1.76
N SER A 101 -14.13 35.11 -0.78
CA SER A 101 -14.85 35.96 0.17
C SER A 101 -15.60 37.10 -0.53
N LYS A 102 -14.95 37.83 -1.44
CA LYS A 102 -15.63 38.85 -2.27
C LYS A 102 -16.76 38.27 -3.11
N ARG A 103 -16.56 37.09 -3.70
CA ARG A 103 -17.61 36.41 -4.48
C ARG A 103 -18.80 36.04 -3.59
N TYR A 104 -18.55 35.62 -2.37
CA TYR A 104 -19.59 35.28 -1.40
C TYR A 104 -20.42 36.51 -0.99
N GLU A 105 -19.78 37.64 -0.73
CA GLU A 105 -20.43 38.92 -0.40
C GLU A 105 -21.33 39.45 -1.51
N ILE A 106 -21.04 39.12 -2.78
CA ILE A 106 -21.88 39.53 -3.92
C ILE A 106 -23.12 38.62 -4.07
N VAL A 107 -22.99 37.34 -3.72
CA VAL A 107 -24.01 36.32 -3.98
C VAL A 107 -25.05 36.22 -2.86
N ASN A 108 -24.69 36.51 -1.60
CA ASN A 108 -25.56 36.39 -0.43
C ASN A 108 -25.86 37.74 0.21
#